data_AF-A0A7X8SGJ5-F1
#
_entry.id   AF-A0A7X8SGJ5-F1
#
_cell.length_a   1.000
_cell.length_b   1.000
_cell.length_c   1.000
_cell.angle_alpha   90.00
_cell.angle_beta   90.00
_cell.angle_gamma   90.00
#
_symmetry.space_group_name_H-M   'P 1'
#
loop_
_entity.id
_entity.type
_entity.pdbx_description
1 polymer ?
#
loop_
_entity_poly.entity_id
_entity_poly.type
_entity_poly.pdbx_seq_one_letter_code
_entity_poly.pdbx_strand_id
1 'polypeptide(L)'
;MKNLRNLIAVTIISVFAFGTTFAANDDNEITRLREAVENASASDWQIYADAAERCIELETNMSEAYIWLERAIEINPNARNLELKGDYLAVNGAKEMAIEAYRQSILKAISDNDGYDVSKVQKKLLNLAR
;
A
#
# COMPACT_ATOMS: atom_id res chain seq x y z
N MET A 1 54.57 -18.47 13.95
CA MET A 1 54.10 -17.07 14.04
C MET A 1 52.78 -16.95 13.31
N LYS A 2 51.77 -16.38 13.99
CA LYS A 2 50.50 -15.82 13.47
C LYS A 2 49.46 -16.77 12.87
N ASN A 3 48.88 -17.64 13.71
CA ASN A 3 47.55 -18.23 13.45
C ASN A 3 46.57 -17.80 14.56
N LEU A 4 46.31 -16.50 14.66
CA LEU A 4 45.31 -15.95 15.57
C LEU A 4 44.71 -14.69 14.95
N ARG A 5 43.42 -14.75 14.62
CA ARG A 5 42.49 -13.69 14.17
C ARG A 5 41.50 -14.38 13.20
N ASN A 6 40.21 -14.55 13.44
CA ASN A 6 39.26 -13.85 14.29
C ASN A 6 38.15 -14.82 14.68
N LEU A 7 37.88 -14.95 15.98
CA LEU A 7 36.72 -15.65 16.50
C LEU A 7 35.64 -14.58 16.71
N ILE A 8 34.84 -14.30 15.68
CA ILE A 8 33.64 -13.46 15.83
C ILE A 8 32.50 -14.41 16.18
N ALA A 9 32.31 -14.61 17.48
CA ALA A 9 31.09 -15.20 18.01
C ALA A 9 29.96 -14.19 17.79
N VAL A 10 29.15 -14.41 16.75
CA VAL A 10 27.91 -13.65 16.53
C VAL A 10 26.90 -14.15 17.55
N THR A 11 26.68 -13.38 18.61
CA THR A 11 25.65 -13.63 19.61
C THR A 11 24.28 -13.49 18.96
N ILE A 12 23.51 -14.57 18.98
CA ILE A 12 22.12 -14.62 18.54
C ILE A 12 21.30 -13.70 19.45
N ILE A 13 20.77 -12.61 18.89
CA ILE A 13 19.79 -11.77 19.58
C ILE A 13 18.47 -12.54 19.54
N SER A 14 18.04 -13.04 20.69
CA SER A 14 16.72 -13.64 20.90
C SER A 14 15.65 -12.57 20.71
N VAL A 15 14.92 -12.66 19.61
CA VAL A 15 13.72 -11.84 19.36
C VAL A 15 12.62 -12.29 20.33
N PHE A 16 12.17 -11.37 21.17
CA PHE A 16 10.99 -11.54 22.01
C PHE A 16 9.76 -11.66 21.11
N ALA A 17 9.11 -12.83 21.11
CA ALA A 17 7.80 -12.99 20.52
C ALA A 17 6.75 -12.33 21.42
N PHE A 18 6.33 -11.11 21.08
CA PHE A 18 5.11 -10.52 21.62
C PHE A 18 3.91 -11.22 20.98
N GLY A 19 3.40 -12.26 21.65
CA GLY A 19 2.11 -12.86 21.31
C GLY A 19 1.00 -11.92 21.75
N THR A 20 0.52 -11.08 20.84
CA THR A 20 -0.76 -10.39 21.02
C THR A 20 -1.84 -11.26 20.43
N THR A 21 -2.78 -11.70 21.27
CA THR A 21 -3.97 -12.42 20.83
C THR A 21 -4.97 -11.37 20.35
N PHE A 22 -5.26 -11.34 19.04
CA PHE A 22 -6.29 -10.47 18.47
C PHE A 22 -7.42 -11.28 17.83
N ALA A 23 -8.58 -10.62 17.75
CA ALA A 23 -9.91 -11.22 17.65
C ALA A 23 -10.21 -11.84 16.27
N ALA A 24 -10.74 -13.06 16.30
CA ALA A 24 -10.84 -14.00 15.19
C ALA A 24 -11.97 -13.75 14.16
N ASN A 25 -12.22 -12.50 13.72
CA ASN A 25 -13.21 -12.26 12.65
C ASN A 25 -12.69 -11.41 11.48
N ASP A 26 -11.88 -10.38 11.73
CA ASP A 26 -11.18 -9.64 10.67
C ASP A 26 -10.01 -10.43 10.06
N ASP A 27 -9.48 -11.42 10.81
CA ASP A 27 -8.35 -12.24 10.39
C ASP A 27 -8.63 -13.04 9.10
N ASN A 28 -9.87 -13.40 8.80
CA ASN A 28 -10.17 -14.21 7.61
C ASN A 28 -10.07 -13.37 6.32
N GLU A 29 -10.50 -12.12 6.35
CA GLU A 29 -10.46 -11.26 5.17
C GLU A 29 -9.01 -10.86 4.85
N ILE A 30 -8.26 -10.38 5.84
CA ILE A 30 -6.87 -9.95 5.64
C ILE A 30 -5.97 -11.14 5.26
N THR A 31 -6.22 -12.33 5.82
CA THR A 31 -5.49 -13.54 5.42
C THR A 31 -5.72 -13.87 3.94
N ARG A 32 -6.96 -13.76 3.44
CA ARG A 32 -7.23 -13.98 2.00
C ARG A 32 -6.56 -12.95 1.11
N LEU A 33 -6.47 -11.69 1.54
CA LEU A 33 -5.74 -10.66 0.79
C LEU A 33 -4.25 -10.99 0.70
N ARG A 34 -3.64 -11.43 1.80
CA ARG A 34 -2.24 -11.90 1.82
C ARG A 34 -2.03 -13.10 0.91
N GLU A 35 -2.92 -14.09 0.97
CA GLU A 35 -2.88 -15.26 0.08
C GLU A 35 -3.01 -14.86 -1.40
N ALA A 36 -3.90 -13.92 -1.72
CA ALA A 36 -4.04 -13.42 -3.10
C ALA A 36 -2.74 -12.74 -3.57
N VAL A 37 -2.14 -11.89 -2.72
CA VAL A 37 -0.87 -11.21 -3.02
C VAL A 37 0.29 -12.20 -3.14
N GLU A 38 0.36 -13.25 -2.31
CA GLU A 38 1.40 -14.28 -2.37
C GLU A 38 1.34 -15.08 -3.68
N ASN A 39 0.13 -15.30 -4.22
CA ASN A 39 -0.09 -16.01 -5.47
C ASN A 39 -0.11 -15.09 -6.71
N ALA A 40 0.06 -13.77 -6.53
CA ALA A 40 0.05 -12.81 -7.62
C ALA A 40 1.27 -12.98 -8.54
N SER A 41 1.05 -12.86 -9.84
CA SER A 41 2.15 -12.77 -10.80
C SER A 41 2.90 -11.45 -10.66
N ALA A 42 4.13 -11.39 -11.16
CA ALA A 42 4.95 -10.18 -11.09
C ALA A 42 4.33 -8.95 -11.78
N SER A 43 3.36 -9.16 -12.67
CA SER A 43 2.65 -8.10 -13.40
C SER A 43 1.24 -7.79 -12.87
N ASP A 44 0.75 -8.50 -11.85
CA ASP A 44 -0.63 -8.42 -11.37
C ASP A 44 -0.85 -7.23 -10.43
N TRP A 45 -0.63 -6.01 -10.94
CA TRP A 45 -0.81 -4.79 -10.17
C TRP A 45 -2.22 -4.67 -9.58
N GLN A 46 -3.24 -5.22 -10.23
CA GLN A 46 -4.63 -5.20 -9.75
C GLN A 46 -4.77 -5.92 -8.41
N ILE A 47 -4.14 -7.08 -8.23
CA ILE A 47 -4.24 -7.85 -6.98
C ILE A 47 -3.68 -7.04 -5.81
N TYR A 48 -2.53 -6.39 -6.02
CA TYR A 48 -1.93 -5.50 -5.02
C TYR A 48 -2.81 -4.28 -4.75
N ALA A 49 -3.35 -3.65 -5.78
CA ALA A 49 -4.21 -2.48 -5.64
C ALA A 49 -5.51 -2.80 -4.89
N ASP A 50 -6.15 -3.94 -5.21
CA ASP A 50 -7.40 -4.38 -4.59
C ASP A 50 -7.18 -4.73 -3.11
N ALA A 51 -6.06 -5.38 -2.79
CA ALA A 51 -5.67 -5.66 -1.41
C ALA A 51 -5.41 -4.37 -0.61
N ALA A 52 -4.71 -3.40 -1.21
CA ALA A 52 -4.49 -2.11 -0.57
C ALA A 52 -5.78 -1.33 -0.37
N GLU A 53 -6.65 -1.29 -1.38
CA GLU A 53 -7.96 -0.64 -1.32
C GLU A 53 -8.80 -1.20 -0.19
N ARG A 54 -8.83 -2.52 -0.05
CA ARG A 54 -9.62 -3.13 1.01
C ARG A 54 -9.13 -2.76 2.41
N CYS A 55 -7.81 -2.71 2.61
CA CYS A 55 -7.23 -2.26 3.88
C CYS A 55 -7.52 -0.78 4.15
N ILE A 56 -7.49 0.08 3.13
CA ILE A 56 -7.80 1.52 3.23
C ILE A 56 -9.28 1.72 3.59
N GLU A 57 -10.20 1.03 2.93
CA GLU A 57 -11.64 1.10 3.21
C GLU A 57 -12.00 0.67 4.64
N LEU A 58 -11.27 -0.32 5.15
CA LEU A 58 -11.44 -0.85 6.51
C LEU A 58 -10.64 -0.08 7.56
N GLU A 59 -9.80 0.87 7.14
CA GLU A 59 -8.84 1.59 7.99
C GLU A 59 -7.99 0.64 8.88
N THR A 60 -7.63 -0.53 8.36
CA THR A 60 -6.90 -1.58 9.07
C THR A 60 -5.70 -2.06 8.26
N ASN A 61 -4.68 -2.62 8.93
CA ASN A 61 -3.45 -3.11 8.29
C ASN A 61 -2.81 -2.07 7.33
N MET A 62 -2.84 -0.79 7.71
CA MET A 62 -2.40 0.33 6.86
C MET A 62 -0.93 0.20 6.41
N SER A 63 -0.07 -0.40 7.22
CA SER A 63 1.32 -0.69 6.83
C SER A 63 1.41 -1.64 5.63
N GLU A 64 0.57 -2.69 5.58
CA GLU A 64 0.50 -3.58 4.42
C GLU A 64 -0.18 -2.91 3.24
N ALA A 65 -1.23 -2.12 3.49
CA ALA A 65 -1.89 -1.31 2.46
C ALA A 65 -0.87 -0.45 1.71
N TYR A 66 0.03 0.22 2.43
CA TYR A 66 1.10 1.02 1.83
C TYR A 66 2.04 0.18 0.95
N ILE A 67 2.49 -0.98 1.46
CA ILE A 67 3.43 -1.84 0.72
C ILE A 67 2.79 -2.35 -0.57
N TRP A 68 1.54 -2.82 -0.52
CA TRP A 68 0.84 -3.31 -1.70
C TRP A 68 0.51 -2.18 -2.67
N LEU A 69 0.09 -1.02 -2.18
CA LEU A 69 -0.16 0.15 -3.01
C LEU A 69 1.10 0.59 -3.76
N GLU A 70 2.23 0.75 -3.08
CA GLU A 70 3.48 1.15 -3.74
C GLU A 70 3.94 0.09 -4.76
N ARG A 71 3.72 -1.20 -4.47
CA ARG A 71 3.97 -2.28 -5.43
C ARG A 71 3.07 -2.18 -6.67
N ALA A 72 1.78 -1.90 -6.49
CA ALA A 72 0.85 -1.70 -7.59
C ALA A 72 1.26 -0.52 -8.48
N ILE A 73 1.68 0.60 -7.87
CA ILE A 73 2.18 1.79 -8.58
C ILE A 73 3.48 1.50 -9.32
N GLU A 74 4.41 0.76 -8.72
CA GLU A 74 5.66 0.36 -9.36
C GLU A 74 5.43 -0.48 -10.62
N ILE A 75 4.51 -1.46 -10.55
CA ILE A 75 4.16 -2.31 -11.69
C ILE A 75 3.42 -1.50 -12.76
N ASN A 76 2.45 -0.68 -12.34
CA ASN A 76 1.64 0.12 -13.25
C ASN A 76 1.19 1.45 -12.60
N PRO A 77 1.87 2.57 -12.89
CA PRO A 77 1.54 3.88 -12.33
C PRO A 77 0.34 4.51 -13.06
N ASN A 78 -0.82 3.87 -13.05
CA ASN A 78 -2.04 4.32 -13.73
C ASN A 78 -2.89 5.26 -12.84
N ALA A 79 -3.94 5.83 -13.43
CA ALA A 79 -4.82 6.77 -12.75
C ALA A 79 -5.48 6.18 -11.49
N ARG A 80 -5.93 4.92 -11.53
CA ARG A 80 -6.55 4.23 -10.38
C ARG A 80 -5.57 4.10 -9.21
N ASN A 81 -4.36 3.61 -9.47
CA ASN A 81 -3.37 3.39 -8.41
C ASN A 81 -2.93 4.71 -7.76
N LEU A 82 -2.87 5.80 -8.54
CA LEU A 82 -2.60 7.14 -8.02
C LEU A 82 -3.79 7.72 -7.23
N GLU A 83 -5.03 7.46 -7.63
CA GLU A 83 -6.21 7.82 -6.82
C GLU A 83 -6.14 7.11 -5.47
N LEU A 84 -5.85 5.81 -5.48
CA LEU A 84 -5.77 5.00 -4.27
C LEU A 84 -4.67 5.49 -3.31
N LYS A 85 -3.56 6.01 -3.85
CA LYS A 85 -2.55 6.70 -3.04
C LYS A 85 -3.07 7.96 -2.39
N GLY A 86 -3.90 8.73 -3.10
CA GLY A 86 -4.60 9.86 -2.52
C GLY A 86 -5.52 9.43 -1.38
N ASP A 87 -6.27 8.34 -1.55
CA ASP A 87 -7.16 7.79 -0.52
C ASP A 87 -6.36 7.37 0.73
N TYR A 88 -5.29 6.59 0.56
CA TYR A 88 -4.39 6.19 1.63
C TYR A 88 -3.85 7.40 2.41
N LEU A 89 -3.38 8.43 1.70
CA LEU A 89 -2.82 9.63 2.34
C LEU A 89 -3.89 10.44 3.05
N ALA A 90 -5.10 10.50 2.51
CA ALA A 90 -6.22 11.23 3.09
C ALA A 90 -6.65 10.61 4.43
N VAL A 91 -6.82 9.28 4.48
CA VAL A 91 -7.20 8.58 5.74
C VAL A 91 -6.12 8.67 6.81
N ASN A 92 -4.85 8.79 6.40
CA ASN A 92 -3.71 9.00 7.32
C ASN A 92 -3.47 10.48 7.69
N GLY A 93 -4.35 11.40 7.29
CA GLY A 93 -4.24 12.83 7.62
C GLY A 93 -3.17 13.60 6.87
N ALA A 94 -2.51 12.99 5.87
CA ALA A 94 -1.49 13.62 5.03
C ALA A 94 -2.14 14.44 3.89
N LYS A 95 -2.91 15.46 4.26
CA LYS A 95 -3.79 16.24 3.39
C LYS A 95 -3.11 16.76 2.13
N GLU A 96 -1.97 17.43 2.24
CA GLU A 96 -1.25 18.04 1.12
C GLU A 96 -0.73 16.98 0.14
N MET A 97 -0.25 15.86 0.68
CA MET A 97 0.23 14.74 -0.14
C MET A 97 -0.94 14.04 -0.86
N ALA A 98 -2.09 13.90 -0.20
CA ALA A 98 -3.29 13.35 -0.79
C ALA A 98 -3.78 14.20 -1.98
N ILE A 99 -3.81 15.54 -1.81
CA ILE A 99 -4.14 16.47 -2.89
C ILE A 99 -3.20 16.29 -4.10
N GLU A 100 -1.91 16.14 -3.85
CA GLU A 100 -0.94 15.92 -4.93
C GLU A 100 -1.17 14.58 -5.63
N ALA A 101 -1.39 13.49 -4.89
CA ALA A 101 -1.68 12.18 -5.47
C ALA A 101 -2.95 12.19 -6.34
N TYR A 102 -4.03 12.83 -5.87
CA TYR A 102 -5.24 13.01 -6.68
C TYR A 102 -5.01 13.85 -7.94
N ARG A 103 -4.18 14.90 -7.87
CA ARG A 103 -3.78 15.67 -9.05
C ARG A 103 -3.05 14.78 -10.06
N GLN A 104 -2.10 13.98 -9.60
CA GLN A 104 -1.35 13.05 -10.46
C GLN A 104 -2.27 12.01 -11.11
N SER A 105 -3.24 11.47 -10.36
CA SER A 105 -4.27 10.57 -10.92
C SER A 105 -5.05 11.22 -12.07
N ILE A 106 -5.54 12.45 -11.88
CA ILE A 106 -6.28 13.19 -12.91
C ILE A 106 -5.41 13.43 -14.15
N LEU A 107 -4.16 13.87 -13.96
CA LEU A 107 -3.22 14.10 -15.05
C LEU A 107 -2.91 12.80 -15.81
N LYS A 108 -2.76 11.69 -15.10
CA LYS A 108 -2.46 10.39 -15.68
C LYS A 108 -3.61 9.88 -16.55
N ALA A 109 -4.85 9.98 -16.07
CA ALA A 109 -6.04 9.64 -16.85
C ALA A 109 -6.14 10.43 -18.17
N ILE A 110 -5.90 11.75 -18.10
CA ILE A 110 -5.92 12.62 -19.28
C ILE A 110 -4.80 12.27 -20.25
N SER A 111 -3.59 12.02 -19.73
CA SER A 111 -2.41 11.73 -20.53
C SER A 111 -2.49 10.37 -21.23
N ASP A 112 -2.97 9.35 -20.53
CA ASP A 112 -3.03 7.99 -21.07
C ASP A 112 -4.27 7.78 -21.96
N ASN A 113 -5.26 8.68 -21.89
CA ASN A 113 -6.53 8.61 -22.62
C ASN A 113 -7.20 7.24 -22.46
N ASP A 114 -7.17 6.71 -21.24
CA ASP A 114 -7.60 5.36 -20.87
C ASP A 114 -9.11 5.26 -20.53
N GLY A 115 -9.83 6.39 -20.55
CA GLY A 115 -11.25 6.47 -20.24
C GLY A 115 -11.57 6.46 -18.74
N TYR A 116 -10.58 6.64 -17.87
CA TYR A 116 -10.79 6.71 -16.43
C TYR A 116 -11.66 7.92 -16.03
N ASP A 117 -12.73 7.69 -15.27
CA ASP A 117 -13.63 8.75 -14.80
C ASP A 117 -13.04 9.52 -13.62
N VAL A 118 -12.41 10.65 -13.94
CA VAL A 118 -11.79 11.55 -12.96
C VAL A 118 -12.79 12.34 -12.11
N SER A 119 -14.10 12.28 -12.38
CA SER A 119 -15.12 13.08 -11.68
C SER A 119 -15.15 12.79 -10.18
N LYS A 120 -14.90 11.53 -9.80
CA LYS A 120 -14.80 11.13 -8.38
C LYS A 120 -13.53 11.69 -7.74
N VAL A 121 -12.39 11.58 -8.42
CA VAL A 121 -11.09 12.11 -7.96
C VAL A 121 -11.16 13.62 -7.74
N GLN A 122 -11.76 14.36 -8.67
CA GLN A 122 -11.95 15.81 -8.58
C GLN A 122 -12.76 16.21 -7.34
N LYS A 123 -13.80 15.44 -7.00
CA LYS A 123 -14.60 15.68 -5.77
C LYS A 123 -13.77 15.41 -4.51
N LYS A 124 -13.00 14.32 -4.47
CA LYS A 124 -12.09 14.01 -3.35
C LYS A 124 -11.07 15.13 -3.14
N LEU A 125 -10.41 15.57 -4.22
CA LEU A 125 -9.48 16.69 -4.20
C LEU A 125 -10.14 17.98 -3.70
N LEU A 126 -11.31 18.34 -4.23
CA LEU A 126 -12.02 19.56 -3.83
C LEU A 126 -12.45 19.53 -2.37
N ASN A 127 -12.87 18.37 -1.85
CA ASN A 127 -13.23 18.21 -0.45
C ASN A 127 -12.03 18.43 0.48
N LEU A 128 -10.84 18.01 0.06
CA LEU A 128 -9.62 18.31 0.81
C LEU A 128 -9.17 19.76 0.60
N ALA A 129 -9.29 20.35 -0.58
CA ALA A 129 -8.78 21.72 -0.81
C ALA A 129 -9.56 22.83 -0.08
N ARG A 130 -10.71 22.49 0.51
CA ARG A 130 -11.52 23.38 1.35
C ARG A 130 -11.01 23.43 2.79
#